data_AF-A0A975W5N7-F1
#
_entry.id   AF-A0A975W5N7-F1
#
_cell.length_a   1.000
_cell.length_b   1.000
_cell.length_c   1.000
_cell.angle_alpha   90.00
_cell.angle_beta   90.00
_cell.angle_gamma   90.00
#
_symmetry.space_group_name_H-M   'P 1'
#
loop_
_entity.id
_entity.type
_entity.pdbx_description
1 polymer ?
#
loop_
_entity_poly.entity_id
_entity_poly.type
_entity_poly.pdbx_seq_one_letter_code
_entity_poly.pdbx_strand_id
1 'polypeptide(L)'
;MTRMQDTRMQAETSNPAAGEPFQAAVVALRQQLAQGDDGQAALLDRLVIALLTGGHLLVEGLPGLAKTTAVKALADAVPAGFQRIPFSSPPTCCPAT
;
A
#
# COMPACT_ATOMS: atom_id res chain seq x y z
N MET A 1 29.06 -43.48 -14.18
CA MET A 1 29.15 -42.88 -12.83
C MET A 1 28.11 -41.79 -12.71
N THR A 2 27.03 -42.12 -12.00
CA THR A 2 26.14 -41.26 -11.19
C THR A 2 25.77 -39.85 -11.67
N ARG A 3 24.57 -39.79 -12.26
CA ARG A 3 23.47 -38.85 -11.98
C ARG A 3 23.73 -37.96 -10.74
N MET A 4 24.06 -36.68 -10.94
CA MET A 4 23.89 -35.65 -9.92
C MET A 4 22.82 -34.66 -10.38
N GLN A 5 21.60 -34.99 -9.97
CA GLN A 5 20.53 -34.03 -9.83
C GLN A 5 20.94 -33.10 -8.69
N ASP A 6 21.43 -31.89 -8.99
CA ASP A 6 21.45 -30.84 -8.00
C ASP A 6 20.24 -29.92 -8.26
N THR A 7 19.22 -30.22 -7.47
CA THR A 7 18.30 -29.25 -6.88
C THR A 7 17.76 -28.20 -7.83
N ARG A 8 16.88 -28.69 -8.70
CA ARG A 8 15.67 -28.00 -9.16
C ARG A 8 15.01 -27.35 -7.93
N MET A 9 15.35 -26.09 -7.62
CA MET A 9 14.66 -25.31 -6.61
C MET A 9 13.29 -24.99 -7.17
N GLN A 10 12.35 -25.89 -6.90
CA GLN A 10 10.93 -25.73 -7.09
C GLN A 10 10.51 -24.56 -6.20
N ALA A 11 10.42 -23.36 -6.76
CA ALA A 11 9.42 -22.42 -6.28
C ALA A 11 8.07 -22.98 -6.74
N GLU A 12 7.52 -23.87 -5.91
CA GLU A 12 6.11 -24.24 -5.95
C GLU A 12 5.27 -22.97 -5.78
N THR A 13 4.93 -22.30 -6.88
CA THR A 13 3.72 -21.49 -6.95
C THR A 13 2.57 -22.44 -7.23
N SER A 14 2.12 -23.11 -6.17
CA SER A 14 0.92 -23.93 -6.20
C SER A 14 -0.28 -23.04 -6.52
N ASN A 15 -0.71 -23.13 -7.78
CA ASN A 15 -2.03 -22.81 -8.33
C ASN A 15 -2.44 -21.33 -8.48
N PRO A 16 -2.36 -20.76 -9.71
CA PRO A 16 -3.02 -19.51 -10.04
C PRO A 16 -4.31 -19.70 -10.87
N ALA A 17 -5.10 -20.77 -10.71
CA ALA A 17 -6.36 -20.90 -11.47
C ALA A 17 -7.57 -20.28 -10.75
N ALA A 18 -7.52 -20.13 -9.42
CA ALA A 18 -8.64 -19.61 -8.62
C ALA A 18 -8.50 -18.13 -8.21
N GLY A 19 -7.29 -17.56 -8.35
CA GLY A 19 -6.96 -16.19 -7.93
C GLY A 19 -6.91 -15.15 -9.04
N GLU A 20 -6.98 -15.56 -10.31
CA GLU A 20 -6.80 -14.70 -11.50
C GLU A 20 -7.55 -13.35 -11.43
N PRO A 21 -8.87 -13.29 -11.13
CA PRO A 21 -9.59 -12.01 -11.13
C PRO A 21 -9.17 -11.11 -9.96
N PHE A 22 -8.93 -11.68 -8.78
CA PHE A 22 -8.53 -10.91 -7.60
C PHE A 22 -7.10 -10.40 -7.74
N GLN A 23 -6.18 -11.26 -8.18
CA GLN A 23 -4.80 -10.89 -8.43
C GLN A 23 -4.70 -9.81 -9.51
N ALA A 24 -5.46 -9.94 -10.61
CA ALA A 24 -5.54 -8.90 -11.65
C ALA A 24 -6.07 -7.58 -11.10
N ALA A 25 -7.11 -7.61 -10.25
CA ALA A 25 -7.65 -6.41 -9.61
C ALA A 25 -6.63 -5.71 -8.69
N VAL A 26 -5.89 -6.47 -7.89
CA VAL A 26 -4.84 -5.93 -7.02
C VAL A 26 -3.70 -5.33 -7.84
N VAL A 27 -3.30 -5.97 -8.95
CA VAL A 27 -2.27 -5.44 -9.85
C VAL A 27 -2.73 -4.14 -10.52
N ALA A 28 -3.96 -4.09 -11.01
CA ALA A 28 -4.54 -2.89 -11.61
C ALA A 28 -4.58 -1.72 -10.60
N LEU A 29 -4.99 -2.00 -9.35
CA LEU A 29 -4.98 -1.01 -8.28
C LEU A 29 -3.56 -0.46 -8.02
N ARG A 30 -2.55 -1.35 -7.91
CA ARG A 30 -1.15 -0.93 -7.72
C ARG A 30 -0.65 -0.05 -8.87
N GLN A 31 -1.00 -0.39 -10.11
CA GLN A 31 -0.64 0.41 -11.29
C GLN A 31 -1.28 1.79 -11.26
N GLN A 32 -2.56 1.88 -10.87
CA GLN A 32 -3.27 3.16 -10.76
C GLN A 32 -2.64 4.06 -9.68
N LEU A 33 -2.19 3.48 -8.56
CA LEU A 33 -1.54 4.21 -7.48
C LEU A 33 -0.11 4.65 -7.82
N ALA A 34 0.62 3.85 -8.61
CA ALA A 34 1.97 4.17 -9.04
C ALA A 34 2.06 5.41 -9.96
N GLN A 35 0.96 5.80 -10.62
CA GLN A 35 0.91 7.00 -11.48
C GLN A 35 0.94 8.33 -10.70
N GLY A 36 0.61 8.31 -9.40
CA GLY A 36 0.48 9.52 -8.59
C GLY A 36 1.61 9.75 -7.58
N ASP A 37 2.45 8.74 -7.33
CA ASP A 37 3.44 8.75 -6.24
C ASP A 37 4.75 8.07 -6.70
N ASP A 38 5.60 8.83 -7.40
CA ASP A 38 6.83 8.36 -8.08
C ASP A 38 8.00 7.93 -7.18
N GLY A 39 7.78 7.74 -5.86
CA GLY A 39 8.90 7.55 -4.93
C GLY A 39 8.78 6.42 -3.92
N GLN A 40 7.60 5.83 -3.75
CA GLN A 40 7.33 4.98 -2.57
C GLN A 40 6.48 3.73 -2.87
N ALA A 41 6.90 2.93 -3.86
CA ALA A 41 6.27 1.64 -4.16
C ALA A 41 6.14 0.74 -2.92
N ALA A 42 7.16 0.74 -2.05
CA ALA A 42 7.15 -0.05 -0.81
C ALA A 42 6.10 0.43 0.22
N LEU A 43 5.77 1.73 0.24
CA LEU A 43 4.70 2.26 1.10
C LEU A 43 3.34 1.84 0.56
N LEU A 44 3.13 2.00 -0.76
CA LEU A 44 1.89 1.58 -1.43
C LEU A 44 1.62 0.10 -1.23
N ASP A 45 2.64 -0.75 -1.35
CA ASP A 45 2.50 -2.19 -1.11
C ASP A 45 2.05 -2.49 0.33
N ARG A 46 2.65 -1.83 1.32
CA ARG A 46 2.25 -2.00 2.73
C ARG A 46 0.84 -1.49 2.99
N LEU A 47 0.42 -0.42 2.32
CA LEU A 47 -0.93 0.12 2.42
C LEU A 47 -1.97 -0.84 1.82
N VAL A 48 -1.68 -1.42 0.65
CA VAL A 48 -2.54 -2.43 0.03
C VAL A 48 -2.61 -3.69 0.90
N ILE A 49 -1.47 -4.15 1.44
CA ILE A 49 -1.45 -5.28 2.38
C ILE A 49 -2.30 -4.99 3.63
N ALA A 50 -2.13 -3.81 4.23
CA ALA A 50 -2.92 -3.40 5.39
C ALA A 50 -4.42 -3.36 5.07
N LEU A 51 -4.80 -2.84 3.90
CA LEU A 51 -6.18 -2.82 3.44
C LEU A 51 -6.76 -4.24 3.28
N LEU A 52 -6.02 -5.13 2.62
CA LEU A 52 -6.46 -6.52 2.38
C LEU A 52 -6.54 -7.35 3.68
N THR A 53 -5.69 -7.04 4.66
CA THR A 53 -5.64 -7.74 5.96
C THR A 53 -6.54 -7.10 7.02
N GLY A 54 -7.10 -5.91 6.76
CA GLY A 54 -7.81 -5.12 7.76
C GLY A 54 -6.90 -4.61 8.90
N GLY A 55 -5.59 -4.55 8.66
CA GLY A 55 -4.60 -4.10 9.64
C GLY A 55 -4.48 -2.58 9.73
N HIS A 56 -3.76 -2.11 10.76
CA HIS A 56 -3.41 -0.69 10.91
C HIS A 56 -1.94 -0.47 10.58
N LEU A 57 -1.64 0.59 9.83
CA LEU A 57 -0.28 0.94 9.44
C LEU A 57 0.14 2.25 10.14
N LEU A 58 1.27 2.21 10.84
CA LEU A 58 1.95 3.42 11.31
C LEU A 58 3.01 3.84 10.28
N VAL A 59 2.86 5.03 9.71
CA VAL A 59 3.76 5.53 8.65
C VAL A 59 4.68 6.61 9.23
N GLU A 60 5.91 6.21 9.58
CA GLU A 60 6.92 7.10 10.16
C GLU A 60 7.92 7.65 9.12
N GLY A 61 8.56 8.76 9.45
CA GLY A 61 9.74 9.30 8.76
C GLY A 61 9.64 10.80 8.46
N LEU A 62 10.56 11.32 7.66
CA LEU A 62 10.68 12.76 7.37
C LEU A 62 9.40 13.36 6.73
N PRO A 63 9.04 14.61 7.10
CA PRO A 63 7.94 15.34 6.47
C PRO A 63 8.30 15.67 5.00
N GLY A 64 7.31 15.66 4.12
CA GLY A 64 7.49 15.97 2.69
C GLY A 64 7.73 14.76 1.77
N LEU A 65 7.88 13.54 2.32
CA LEU A 65 7.99 12.31 1.54
C LEU A 65 6.62 11.79 1.10
N ALA A 66 5.73 12.61 0.53
CA ALA A 66 4.44 12.23 -0.07
C ALA A 66 3.49 11.28 0.73
N LYS A 67 3.74 10.98 2.01
CA LYS A 67 3.01 9.95 2.79
C LYS A 67 1.51 10.19 2.82
N THR A 68 1.11 11.45 3.01
CA THR A 68 -0.31 11.84 3.02
C THR A 68 -0.92 11.74 1.62
N THR A 69 -0.13 12.01 0.57
CA THR A 69 -0.56 11.88 -0.83
C THR A 69 -0.81 10.42 -1.18
N ALA A 70 0.10 9.51 -0.82
CA ALA A 70 -0.04 8.08 -1.06
C ALA A 70 -1.29 7.49 -0.38
N VAL A 71 -1.55 7.87 0.88
CA VAL A 71 -2.76 7.41 1.60
C VAL A 71 -4.03 8.00 0.98
N LYS A 72 -3.99 9.25 0.52
CA LYS A 72 -5.14 9.88 -0.15
C LYS A 72 -5.42 9.21 -1.51
N ALA A 73 -4.38 8.96 -2.31
CA ALA A 73 -4.51 8.27 -3.59
C ALA A 73 -5.11 6.86 -3.42
N LEU A 74 -4.72 6.14 -2.37
CA LEU A 74 -5.33 4.85 -2.01
C LEU A 74 -6.82 4.99 -1.69
N ALA A 75 -7.18 6.00 -0.89
CA ALA A 75 -8.57 6.25 -0.52
C ALA A 75 -9.42 6.74 -1.71
N ASP A 76 -8.83 7.41 -2.69
CA ASP A 76 -9.53 7.82 -3.92
C ASP A 76 -9.70 6.62 -4.89
N ALA A 77 -8.80 5.64 -4.85
CA ALA A 77 -8.84 4.46 -5.72
C ALA A 77 -9.77 3.34 -5.22
N VAL A 78 -10.20 3.38 -3.96
CA VAL A 78 -11.07 2.38 -3.32
C VAL A 78 -12.26 3.11 -2.71
N PRO A 79 -13.49 2.56 -2.69
CA PRO A 79 -14.62 3.17 -1.99
C PRO A 79 -14.45 3.08 -0.46
N ALA A 80 -13.46 3.78 0.09
CA ALA A 80 -13.09 3.80 1.50
C ALA A 80 -13.18 5.22 2.06
N GLY A 81 -13.62 5.37 3.31
CA GLY A 81 -13.61 6.66 4.00
C GLY A 81 -12.19 7.02 4.44
N PHE A 82 -11.73 8.24 4.12
CA PHE A 82 -10.47 8.78 4.62
C PHE A 82 -10.73 9.83 5.71
N GLN A 83 -10.19 9.60 6.90
CA GLN A 83 -10.21 10.56 7.99
C GLN A 83 -8.79 10.86 8.44
N ARG A 84 -8.37 12.13 8.30
CA ARG A 84 -7.09 12.62 8.83
C ARG A 84 -7.32 13.20 10.22
N ILE A 85 -6.72 12.57 11.24
CA ILE A 85 -6.76 13.04 12.62
C ILE A 85 -5.40 13.70 12.93
N PRO A 86 -5.31 15.04 13.01
CA PRO A 86 -4.06 15.70 13.35
C PRO A 86 -3.74 15.50 14.84
N PHE A 87 -2.55 14.96 15.14
CA PHE A 87 -2.00 14.88 16.49
C PHE A 87 -1.44 16.25 16.92
N SER A 88 -2.27 17.28 16.99
CA SER A 88 -1.91 18.49 17.75
C SER A 88 -3.14 19.32 18.11
N SER A 89 -3.01 19.99 19.26
CA SER A 89 -3.91 20.96 19.89
C SER A 89 -4.77 21.79 18.91
N PRO A 90 -6.06 22.04 19.22
CA PRO A 90 -6.83 23.05 18.50
C PRO A 90 -6.08 24.39 18.55
N PRO A 91 -6.06 25.18 17.46
CA PRO A 91 -5.52 26.53 17.52
C PRO A 91 -6.40 27.31 18.50
N THR A 92 -5.84 27.65 19.65
CA THR A 92 -6.41 28.64 20.55
C THR A 92 -6.66 29.92 19.78
N CYS A 93 -7.93 30.28 19.72
CA CYS A 93 -8.44 31.64 19.79
C CYS A 93 -7.66 32.70 19.00
N CYS A 94 -8.20 33.04 17.83
CA CYS A 94 -8.05 34.39 17.28
C CYS A 94 -8.44 35.42 18.36
N PRO A 95 -7.69 36.52 18.56
CA PRO A 95 -8.30 37.78 18.92
C PRO A 95 -8.57 38.53 17.62
N ALA A 96 -9.84 38.59 17.21
CA ALA A 96 -10.31 39.63 16.31
C ALA A 96 -10.23 40.95 17.08
N THR A 97 -9.26 41.80 16.74
CA THR A 97 -9.30 43.25 16.97
C THR A 97 -9.70 43.89 15.66
#